data_AF-A0AAV9WMG0-F1
#
_entry.id   AF-A0AAV9WMG0-F1
#
_cell.length_a   1.000
_cell.length_b   1.000
_cell.length_c   1.000
_cell.angle_alpha   90.00
_cell.angle_beta   90.00
_cell.angle_gamma   90.00
#
_symmetry.space_group_name_H-M   'P 1'
#
loop_
_entity.id
_entity.type
_entity.pdbx_description
1 polymer ?
#
loop_
_entity_poly.entity_id
_entity_poly.type
_entity_poly.pdbx_seq_one_letter_code
_entity_poly.pdbx_strand_id
1 'polypeptide(L)' 'MVTKRRCLQVYDGNKLLCRDEMMMSSAWEVKANLAGGEAEVSDLDYWTVVRANAFHDAAKEARDAAKEQQH' A
#
# COMPACT_ATOMS: atom_id res chain seq x y z
N MET A 1 23.82 7.02 -3.97
CA MET A 1 22.38 6.86 -3.68
C MET A 1 21.75 6.17 -4.86
N VAL A 2 21.20 4.98 -4.70
CA VAL A 2 20.24 4.44 -5.68
C VAL A 2 18.95 4.29 -4.91
N THR A 3 18.00 5.19 -5.18
CA THR A 3 16.75 5.29 -4.44
C THR A 3 15.62 4.94 -5.40
N LYS A 4 14.90 3.86 -5.13
CA LYS A 4 13.65 3.54 -5.83
C LYS A 4 12.53 4.38 -5.23
N ARG A 5 11.71 4.99 -6.11
CA ARG A 5 10.47 5.67 -5.76
C ARG A 5 9.30 4.81 -6.19
N ARG A 6 8.39 4.51 -5.26
CA ARG A 6 7.08 3.92 -5.55
C ARG A 6 6.01 4.95 -5.27
N CYS A 7 5.22 5.27 -6.29
CA CYS A 7 4.01 6.05 -6.12
C CYS A 7 2.84 5.08 -5.89
N LEU A 8 2.09 5.28 -4.81
CA LEU A 8 0.92 4.50 -4.45
C LEU A 8 -0.31 5.43 -4.49
N GLN A 9 -1.38 4.96 -5.11
CA GLN A 9 -2.69 5.60 -5.05
C GLN A 9 -3.72 4.56 -4.60
N VAL A 10 -4.46 4.87 -3.54
CA VAL A 10 -5.43 3.95 -2.95
C VAL A 10 -6.83 4.51 -3.18
N TYR A 11 -7.72 3.67 -3.71
CA TYR A 11 -9.09 4.03 -4.05
C TYR A 11 -10.08 3.08 -3.38
N ASP A 12 -11.19 3.61 -2.89
CA ASP A 12 -12.35 2.85 -2.45
C ASP A 12 -13.49 3.08 -3.46
N GLY A 13 -13.66 2.14 -4.39
CA GLY A 13 -14.47 2.35 -5.58
C GLY A 13 -13.92 3.50 -6.43
N ASN A 14 -14.73 4.53 -6.64
CA ASN A 14 -14.34 5.75 -7.36
C ASN A 14 -13.72 6.83 -6.45
N LYS A 15 -13.72 6.65 -5.13
CA LYS A 15 -13.21 7.63 -4.17
C LYS A 15 -11.71 7.41 -3.93
N LEU A 16 -10.91 8.44 -4.18
CA LEU A 16 -9.50 8.43 -3.78
C LEU A 16 -9.38 8.53 -2.25
N LEU A 17 -8.73 7.54 -1.64
CA LEU A 17 -8.44 7.53 -0.21
C LEU A 17 -7.10 8.20 0.09
N CYS A 18 -6.06 7.89 -0.68
CA CYS A 18 -4.71 8.38 -0.40
C CYS A 18 -3.83 8.44 -1.66
N ARG A 19 -2.91 9.41 -1.68
CA ARG A 19 -1.71 9.40 -2.53
C ARG A 19 -0.50 9.34 -1.63
N ASP A 20 0.37 8.39 -1.89
CA ASP A 20 1.51 8.09 -1.05
C ASP A 20 2.76 7.85 -1.89
N GLU A 21 3.90 8.17 -1.32
CA GLU A 21 5.21 8.00 -1.97
C GLU A 21 6.15 7.27 -1.03
N MET A 22 6.65 6.12 -1.49
CA MET A 22 7.59 5.30 -0.75
C MET A 22 8.96 5.40 -1.41
N MET A 23 9.94 5.80 -0.62
CA MET A 23 11.33 5.88 -1.04
C MET A 23 12.09 4.75 -0.37
N MET A 24 12.85 3.98 -1.15
CA MET A 24 13.66 2.89 -0.62
C MET A 24 15.06 2.91 -1.23
N SER A 25 16.07 2.61 -0.42
CA SER A 25 17.43 2.40 -0.92
C SER A 25 17.52 1.05 -1.62
N SER A 26 17.92 1.03 -2.89
CA SER A 26 18.12 -0.21 -3.64
C SER A 26 19.24 -1.08 -3.08
N ALA A 27 20.13 -0.53 -2.25
CA ALA A 27 21.22 -1.28 -1.64
C ALA A 27 20.76 -2.29 -0.57
N TRP A 28 19.55 -2.09 -0.02
CA TRP A 28 19.00 -2.89 1.08
C TRP A 28 17.69 -3.58 0.69
N GLU A 29 17.34 -3.57 -0.60
CA GLU A 29 16.13 -4.22 -1.11
C GLU A 29 16.26 -5.73 -0.97
N VAL A 30 15.32 -6.35 -0.26
CA VAL A 30 15.25 -7.81 -0.14
C VAL A 30 14.26 -8.32 -1.18
N LYS A 31 14.74 -9.22 -2.05
CA LYS A 31 13.93 -9.82 -3.12
C LYS A 31 13.82 -11.33 -2.95
N ALA A 32 12.67 -11.87 -3.33
CA ALA A 32 12.40 -13.29 -3.42
C ALA A 32 11.78 -13.62 -4.79
N ASN A 33 12.20 -14.73 -5.39
CA ASN A 33 11.62 -15.22 -6.63
C ASN A 33 10.29 -15.95 -6.33
N LEU A 34 9.27 -15.66 -7.12
CA LEU A 34 8.01 -16.41 -7.11
C LEU A 34 8.23 -17.82 -7.70
N ALA A 35 7.39 -18.76 -7.28
CA ALA A 35 7.38 -20.11 -7.85
C ALA A 35 7.10 -20.01 -9.35
N GLY A 36 8.06 -20.47 -10.17
CA GLY A 36 8.03 -20.33 -11.63
C GLY A 36 9.09 -19.38 -12.20
N GLY A 37 9.75 -18.56 -11.37
CA GLY A 37 10.92 -17.77 -11.77
C GLY A 37 10.65 -16.57 -12.68
N GLU A 38 9.41 -16.37 -13.14
CA GLU A 38 9.05 -15.27 -14.04
C GLU A 38 8.83 -13.92 -13.32
N ALA A 39 8.73 -13.94 -11.99
CA ALA A 39 8.44 -12.75 -11.20
C ALA A 39 9.22 -12.72 -9.88
N GLU A 40 9.58 -11.51 -9.44
CA GLU A 40 10.22 -11.23 -8.15
C GLU A 40 9.25 -10.45 -7.26
N VAL A 41 9.27 -10.73 -5.96
CA VAL A 41 8.60 -9.93 -4.92
C VAL A 41 9.66 -9.31 -4.03
N SER A 42 9.49 -8.03 -3.70
CA SER A 42 10.35 -7.32 -2.76
C SER A 42 9.63 -6.97 -1.46
N ASP A 43 10.42 -6.64 -0.45
CA ASP A 43 9.95 -5.98 0.78
C ASP A 43 9.16 -4.68 0.49
N LEU A 44 9.53 -3.93 -0.56
CA LEU A 44 8.78 -2.76 -1.01
C LEU A 44 7.35 -3.10 -1.47
N ASP A 45 7.17 -4.25 -2.14
CA ASP A 45 5.85 -4.70 -2.59
C ASP A 45 4.99 -5.12 -1.39
N TYR A 46 5.59 -5.81 -0.42
CA TYR A 46 4.92 -6.12 0.85
C TYR A 46 4.44 -4.85 1.56
N TRP A 47 5.32 -3.86 1.76
CA TRP A 47 4.96 -2.62 2.42
C TRP A 47 3.93 -1.80 1.65
N THR A 48 3.93 -1.89 0.32
CA THR A 48 2.92 -1.24 -0.52
C THR A 48 1.52 -1.79 -0.19
N VAL A 49 1.38 -3.12 -0.09
CA VAL A 49 0.12 -3.77 0.26
C VAL A 49 -0.31 -3.45 1.69
N VAL A 50 0.63 -3.51 2.65
CA VAL A 50 0.34 -3.19 4.06
C VAL A 50 -0.20 -1.77 4.20
N ARG A 51 0.43 -0.77 3.55
CA ARG A 51 -0.04 0.62 3.60
C ARG A 51 -1.39 0.78 2.92
N ALA A 52 -1.60 0.16 1.76
CA ALA A 52 -2.89 0.20 1.07
C ALA A 52 -4.03 -0.32 1.95
N ASN A 53 -3.83 -1.47 2.61
CA ASN A 53 -4.81 -2.04 3.52
C ASN A 53 -5.10 -1.13 4.72
N ALA A 54 -4.07 -0.51 5.32
CA ALA A 54 -4.27 0.44 6.42
C ALA A 54 -5.18 1.62 6.02
N PHE A 55 -5.06 2.14 4.79
CA PHE A 55 -5.96 3.19 4.30
C PHE A 55 -7.39 2.69 4.09
N HIS A 56 -7.57 1.45 3.64
CA HIS A 56 -8.90 0.84 3.53
C HIS A 56 -9.56 0.62 4.88
N ASP A 57 -8.80 0.14 5.87
CA ASP A 57 -9.27 -0.08 7.23
C ASP A 57 -9.70 1.24 7.87
N ALA A 58 -8.88 2.28 7.79
CA ALA A 58 -9.23 3.62 8.28
C ALA A 58 -10.49 4.19 7.59
N ALA A 59 -10.64 3.97 6.27
CA ALA A 59 -11.82 4.40 5.54
C ALA A 59 -13.08 3.61 5.94
N LYS A 60 -12.94 2.32 6.29
CA LYS A 60 -14.04 1.50 6.83
C LYS A 60 -14.46 2.00 8.21
N GLU A 61 -13.51 2.17 9.14
CA GLU A 61 -13.76 2.68 10.48
C GLU A 61 -14.49 4.04 10.46
N ALA A 62 -14.05 4.97 9.61
CA ALA A 62 -14.69 6.27 9.47
C ALA A 62 -16.15 6.17 8.98
N ARG A 63 -16.46 5.21 8.11
CA ARG A 63 -17.84 4.97 7.62
C ARG A 63 -18.72 4.38 8.70
N ASP A 64 -18.20 3.45 9.48
CA ASP A 64 -18.97 2.79 10.52
C ASP A 64 -19.27 3.76 11.67
N ALA A 65 -18.30 4.57 12.08
CA ALA A 65 -18.52 5.65 13.05
C ALA A 65 -19.58 6.68 12.59
N ALA A 66 -19.62 6.99 11.29
CA ALA A 66 -20.63 7.90 10.74
C ALA A 66 -22.05 7.32 10.75
N LYS A 67 -22.20 5.98 10.66
CA LYS A 67 -23.51 5.32 10.76
C LYS A 67 -24.03 5.31 12.20
N GLU A 68 -23.15 5.09 13.18
CA GLU A 68 -23.52 5.09 14.59
C GLU A 68 -24.02 6.46 15.08
N GLN A 69 -23.51 7.56 14.51
CA GLN A 69 -23.95 8.92 14.85
C GLN A 69 -25.31 9.31 14.25
N GLN A 70 -25.84 8.52 13.32
CA GLN A 70 -27.13 8.77 12.66
C GLN A 70 -28.30 8.04 13.32
N HIS A 71 -28.04 7.32 14.42
CA HIS A 71 -28.99 6.46 15.13
C HIS A 71 -29.09 6.85 16.60
#